data_AF-A0A7L5ZJL8-F1
#
_entry.id   AF-A0A7L5ZJL8-F1
#
_cell.length_a   1.000
_cell.length_b   1.000
_cell.length_c   1.000
_cell.angle_alpha   90.00
_cell.angle_beta   90.00
_cell.angle_gamma   90.00
#
_symmetry.space_group_name_H-M   'P 1'
#
loop_
_entity.id
_entity.type
_entity.pdbx_description
1 polymer ?
#
loop_
_entity_poly.entity_id
_entity_poly.type
_entity_poly.pdbx_seq_one_letter_code
_entity_poly.pdbx_strand_id
1 'polypeptide(L)' 'MDLDEAWNKEALAHLGRHPNAYHRFVLAGMPRAAKEAGTDKNLFLDLFEKYVKNPVRNNPQLLRRAGWP' A
#
# COMPACT_ATOMS: atom_id res chain seq x y z
N MET A 1 -9.64 -12.02 6.40
CA MET A 1 -9.16 -11.93 5.00
C MET A 1 -7.85 -12.66 4.93
N ASP A 2 -7.60 -13.37 3.85
CA ASP A 2 -6.30 -13.99 3.63
C ASP A 2 -5.32 -12.95 3.03
N LEU A 3 -4.07 -12.96 3.48
CA LEU A 3 -3.01 -12.08 2.99
C LEU A 3 -2.52 -12.48 1.59
N ASP A 4 -2.85 -13.69 1.14
CA ASP A 4 -2.52 -14.20 -0.20
C ASP A 4 -3.59 -13.88 -1.26
N GLU A 5 -4.69 -13.23 -0.87
CA GLU A 5 -5.72 -12.79 -1.81
C GLU A 5 -5.24 -11.61 -2.69
N ALA A 6 -5.95 -11.39 -3.81
CA ALA A 6 -5.62 -10.38 -4.81
C ALA A 6 -5.58 -8.94 -4.27
N TRP A 7 -6.28 -8.64 -3.17
CA TRP A 7 -6.28 -7.29 -2.59
C TRP A 7 -4.89 -6.86 -2.09
N ASN A 8 -4.06 -7.81 -1.64
CA ASN A 8 -2.72 -7.60 -1.11
C ASN A 8 -1.61 -7.91 -2.14
N LYS A 9 -1.98 -8.10 -3.41
CA LYS A 9 -1.07 -8.39 -4.52
C LYS A 9 -1.23 -7.33 -5.60
N GLU A 10 -0.11 -6.87 -6.16
CA GLU A 10 -0.09 -5.93 -7.27
C GLU A 10 1.16 -6.20 -8.12
N ALA A 11 1.02 -6.13 -9.44
CA ALA A 11 2.16 -6.23 -10.34
C ALA A 11 2.91 -4.89 -10.35
N LEU A 12 4.19 -4.90 -9.95
CA LEU A 12 5.00 -3.69 -9.84
C LEU A 12 6.23 -3.76 -10.77
N ALA A 13 6.56 -2.64 -11.42
CA ALA A 13 7.69 -2.53 -12.36
C ALA A 13 9.05 -2.38 -11.64
N HIS A 14 9.27 -3.17 -10.59
CA HIS A 14 10.54 -3.26 -9.89
C HIS A 14 10.71 -4.67 -9.29
N LEU A 15 11.97 -5.09 -9.14
CA LEU A 15 12.34 -6.35 -8.50
C LEU A 15 13.27 -6.05 -7.33
N GLY A 16 13.10 -6.77 -6.23
CA GLY A 16 13.96 -6.67 -5.06
C GLY A 16 13.46 -5.71 -3.97
N ARG A 17 14.33 -5.46 -3.00
CA ARG A 17 13.99 -4.79 -1.75
C ARG A 17 13.57 -3.33 -1.97
N HIS A 18 12.42 -2.96 -1.42
CA HIS A 18 12.00 -1.56 -1.34
C HIS A 18 12.82 -0.76 -0.31
N PRO A 19 12.94 0.55 -0.47
CA PRO A 19 13.49 1.42 0.57
C PRO A 19 12.70 1.31 1.88
N ASN A 20 13.35 1.49 3.03
CA ASN A 20 12.65 1.55 4.33
C ASN A 20 11.56 2.64 4.37
N ALA A 21 11.70 3.71 3.59
CA ALA A 21 10.70 4.76 3.46
C ALA A 21 9.38 4.25 2.84
N TYR A 22 9.46 3.36 1.86
CA TYR A 22 8.29 2.69 1.29
C TYR A 22 7.56 1.85 2.35
N HIS A 23 8.30 1.06 3.14
CA HIS A 23 7.69 0.27 4.22
C HIS A 23 6.99 1.16 5.25
N ARG A 24 7.59 2.31 5.62
CA ARG A 24 6.94 3.30 6.50
C ARG A 24 5.68 3.90 5.88
N PHE A 25 5.69 4.18 4.58
CA PHE A 25 4.52 4.67 3.86
C PHE A 25 3.35 3.66 3.93
N VAL A 26 3.61 2.38 3.63
CA VAL A 26 2.58 1.32 3.73
C VAL A 26 2.09 1.19 5.18
N LEU A 27 2.99 1.23 6.16
CA LEU A 27 2.66 1.19 7.59
C LEU A 27 1.91 2.42 8.09
N ALA A 28 1.90 3.54 7.35
CA ALA A 28 1.07 4.69 7.68
C ALA A 28 -0.35 4.53 7.09
N GLY A 29 -0.46 4.04 5.85
CA GLY A 29 -1.73 3.88 5.14
C GLY A 29 -2.57 2.71 5.63
N MET A 30 -1.95 1.55 5.89
CA MET A 30 -2.66 0.32 6.27
C MET A 30 -3.36 0.42 7.63
N PRO A 31 -2.72 0.86 8.74
CA PRO A 31 -3.39 1.02 10.02
C PRO A 31 -4.45 2.13 9.98
N ARG A 32 -4.24 3.16 9.16
CA ARG A 32 -5.24 4.20 8.92
C ARG A 32 -6.50 3.61 8.29
N ALA A 33 -6.35 2.83 7.21
CA ALA A 33 -7.46 2.14 6.58
C ALA A 33 -8.18 1.21 7.56
N ALA A 34 -7.44 0.42 8.34
CA ALA A 34 -8.02 -0.47 9.35
C ALA A 34 -8.80 0.29 10.44
N LYS A 35 -8.25 1.40 10.94
CA LYS A 35 -8.90 2.23 11.96
C LYS A 35 -10.18 2.87 11.44
N GLU A 36 -10.15 3.40 10.22
CA GLU A 36 -11.32 4.07 9.60
C GLU A 36 -12.40 3.05 9.20
N ALA A 37 -12.02 1.85 8.77
CA ALA A 37 -12.96 0.81 8.37
C ALA A 37 -13.59 0.04 9.53
N GLY A 38 -12.89 -0.08 10.67
CA GLY A 38 -13.35 -0.89 11.79
C GLY A 38 -13.49 -2.37 11.39
N THR A 39 -14.71 -2.89 11.43
CA THR A 39 -15.03 -4.28 11.03
C THR A 39 -15.53 -4.39 9.59
N ASP A 40 -15.71 -3.28 8.87
CA ASP A 40 -16.18 -3.28 7.49
C ASP A 40 -15.05 -3.65 6.53
N LYS A 41 -15.12 -4.88 6.00
CA LYS A 41 -14.15 -5.42 5.05
C LYS A 41 -14.10 -4.61 3.75
N ASN A 42 -15.25 -4.22 3.21
CA ASN A 42 -15.29 -3.56 1.89
C ASN A 42 -14.74 -2.13 2.01
N LEU A 43 -15.09 -1.44 3.09
CA LEU A 43 -14.52 -0.13 3.38
C LEU A 43 -13.00 -0.20 3.61
N PHE A 44 -12.50 -1.24 4.27
CA PHE A 44 -11.04 -1.45 4.39
C PHE A 44 -10.37 -1.56 3.02
N LEU A 45 -10.95 -2.34 2.11
CA LEU A 45 -10.42 -2.52 0.75
C LEU A 45 -10.38 -1.19 -0.01
N ASP A 46 -11.46 -0.41 0.04
CA ASP A 46 -11.53 0.90 -0.63
C ASP A 46 -10.51 1.88 -0.07
N LEU A 47 -10.33 1.89 1.26
CA LEU A 47 -9.37 2.76 1.94
C LEU A 47 -7.93 2.30 1.73
N PHE A 48 -7.66 0.99 1.67
CA PHE A 48 -6.34 0.46 1.33
C PHE A 48 -5.96 0.81 -0.11
N GLU A 49 -6.90 0.68 -1.04
CA GLU A 49 -6.73 1.12 -2.43
C GLU A 49 -6.40 2.62 -2.48
N LYS A 50 -7.15 3.44 -1.73
CA LYS A 50 -6.97 4.90 -1.65
C LYS A 50 -5.66 5.34 -1.02
N TYR A 51 -5.27 4.75 0.12
CA TYR A 51 -4.15 5.22 0.93
C TYR A 51 -2.82 4.53 0.59
N VAL A 52 -2.85 3.36 -0.04
CA VAL A 52 -1.64 2.58 -0.33
C VAL A 52 -1.46 2.38 -1.83
N LYS A 53 -2.42 1.74 -2.51
CA LYS A 53 -2.22 1.28 -3.90
C LYS A 53 -2.26 2.42 -4.91
N ASN A 54 -3.24 3.33 -4.83
CA ASN A 54 -3.35 4.47 -5.75
C ASN A 54 -2.16 5.43 -5.68
N PRO A 55 -1.62 5.82 -4.51
CA PRO A 55 -0.40 6.61 -4.44
C PRO A 55 0.79 5.95 -5.14
N VAL A 56 0.92 4.62 -5.01
CA VAL A 56 1.99 3.85 -5.67
C VAL A 56 1.78 3.79 -7.19
N ARG A 57 0.55 3.57 -7.67
CA ARG A 57 0.25 3.56 -9.11
C ARG A 57 0.47 4.93 -9.75
N ASN A 58 0.08 6.00 -9.05
CA ASN A 58 0.24 7.37 -9.53
C ASN A 58 1.68 7.88 -9.43
N ASN A 59 2.48 7.30 -8.53
CA ASN A 59 3.90 7.59 -8.41
C ASN A 59 4.74 6.33 -8.20
N PRO A 60 5.07 5.58 -9.27
CA PRO A 60 5.87 4.35 -9.17
C PRO A 60 7.29 4.57 -8.62
N GLN A 61 7.79 5.82 -8.56
CA GLN A 61 9.10 6.12 -7.96
C GLN A 61 9.13 5.84 -6.46
N LEU A 62 7.97 5.80 -5.77
CA LEU A 62 7.87 5.42 -4.36
C LEU A 62 8.43 4.02 -4.08
N LEU A 63 8.46 3.15 -5.11
CA LEU A 63 9.02 1.81 -5.01
C LEU A 63 10.56 1.81 -4.98
N ARG A 64 11.18 2.92 -5.36
CA ARG A 64 12.63 3.08 -5.56
C ARG A 64 13.18 4.11 -4.58
N ARG A 65 14.50 4.06 -4.32
CA ARG A 65 15.16 5.06 -3.47
C ARG A 65 14.92 6.49 -3.97
N ALA A 66 14.88 6.69 -5.28
CA ALA A 66 14.71 8.00 -5.92
C ALA A 66 13.36 8.68 -5.63
N GLY A 67 12.33 7.94 -5.20
CA GLY A 67 11.04 8.52 -4.80
C GLY A 67 11.03 9.14 -3.41
N TRP A 68 12.16 9.10 -2.70
CA TRP A 68 12.28 9.58 -1.32
C TRP A 68 13.51 10.50 -1.20
N PRO A 69 13.40 11.63 -0.48
CA PRO A 69 14.53 12.51 -0.20
C PRO A 69 15.59 11.85 0.69
#